data_AF-A0A0F9YDL1-F1
#
_entry.id   AF-A0A0F9YDL1-F1
#
_cell.length_a   1.000
_cell.length_b   1.000
_cell.length_c   1.000
_cell.angle_alpha   90.00
_cell.angle_beta   90.00
_cell.angle_gamma   90.00
#
_symmetry.space_group_name_H-M   'P 1'
#
loop_
_entity.id
_entity.type
_entity.pdbx_description
1 polymer ?
#
loop_
_entity_poly.entity_id
_entity_poly.type
_entity_poly.pdbx_seq_one_letter_code
_entity_poly.pdbx_strand_id
1 'polypeptide(L)'
;MNLVITNTLTRKKENFIPVKNKTVNMYVCGITPYADSHIGHGRCYVNFDVLYRLLKFLEYKVTYVRNITDIDDKLINKAIEQTGDIKNYLSISQKYTQNFWQDMQSLNNLKPDHEPKVTENIQEIINFIKDLIEKKHAYVLNNDVYFDVLSFKNYGALSGKKLEDLKMGSRVDVDERKKHPADFVLWKGNSENLFWQSPWGYGRPGWHIECSVMAQKYLGNILDIHGGGMDLIFPHHENEVAQSQTHNLEPLAKYWVHNAFININKEKMSKSLGNFFTLKTVFENFDPMVLRFYILQHNYRTPIEFTLESLKAAQTAYEKLVTVFKDIKTQDKNITLDLVLGHEILTEMLVALCDDLNTPKFFGILFENLNNIKEDKDLAVFIKNFVNVLLGLTLESVKKEIALTPEIENLIKEREQARAFKNWELSDKIRAQLLKLGYEVQDKKLK
;
A
#
# COMPACT_ATOMS: atom_id res chain seq x y z
N MET A 1 16.63 -0.08 20.70
CA MET A 1 15.77 -1.00 19.92
C MET A 1 16.38 -1.12 18.53
N ASN A 2 16.57 -2.34 18.00
CA ASN A 2 17.13 -2.55 16.66
C ASN A 2 16.02 -2.92 15.68
N LEU A 3 15.83 -2.10 14.65
CA LEU A 3 14.94 -2.43 13.54
C LEU A 3 15.68 -3.35 12.57
N VAL A 4 15.05 -4.44 12.17
CA VAL A 4 15.52 -5.39 11.17
C VAL A 4 14.53 -5.39 10.02
N ILE A 5 15.03 -5.37 8.79
CA ILE A 5 14.20 -5.43 7.58
C ILE A 5 14.78 -6.47 6.63
N THR A 6 13.93 -7.26 6.00
CA THR A 6 14.36 -8.18 4.96
C THR A 6 14.63 -7.42 3.66
N ASN A 7 15.89 -7.36 3.25
CA ASN A 7 16.33 -6.68 2.04
C ASN A 7 16.15 -7.60 0.82
N THR A 8 15.34 -7.18 -0.16
CA THR A 8 15.12 -7.96 -1.39
C THR A 8 16.40 -8.18 -2.17
N LEU A 9 17.34 -7.23 -2.15
CA LEU A 9 18.61 -7.34 -2.88
C LEU A 9 19.46 -8.51 -2.36
N THR A 10 19.56 -8.69 -1.05
CA THR A 10 20.40 -9.72 -0.42
C THR A 10 19.65 -10.99 -0.01
N ARG A 11 18.31 -10.93 -0.03
CA ARG A 11 17.38 -11.97 0.43
C ARG A 11 17.53 -12.33 1.90
N LYS A 12 18.06 -11.41 2.72
CA LYS A 12 18.31 -11.63 4.15
C LYS A 12 17.64 -10.55 5.00
N LYS A 13 17.31 -10.91 6.24
CA LYS A 13 17.02 -9.96 7.31
C LYS A 13 18.30 -9.24 7.69
N GLU A 14 18.26 -7.91 7.66
CA GLU A 14 19.41 -7.05 7.93
C GLU A 14 19.04 -6.01 8.98
N ASN A 15 19.98 -5.67 9.85
CA ASN A 15 19.82 -4.50 10.71
C ASN A 15 19.65 -3.26 9.84
N PHE A 16 18.60 -2.50 10.10
CA PHE A 16 18.33 -1.24 9.43
C PHE A 16 19.26 -0.16 9.99
N ILE A 17 20.19 0.30 9.17
CA ILE A 17 21.17 1.35 9.49
C ILE A 17 21.04 2.39 8.40
N PRO A 18 20.53 3.60 8.67
CA PRO A 18 20.40 4.62 7.64
C PRO A 18 21.76 5.05 7.06
N VAL A 19 21.73 5.63 5.86
CA VAL A 19 22.87 6.22 5.19
C VAL A 19 23.42 7.41 5.98
N LYS A 20 22.53 8.21 6.60
CA LYS A 20 22.89 9.40 7.37
C LYS A 20 22.20 9.46 8.74
N ASN A 21 22.90 9.02 9.80
CA ASN A 21 22.46 9.10 11.20
C ASN A 21 20.98 8.66 11.37
N LYS A 22 20.16 9.46 12.06
CA LYS A 22 18.71 9.21 12.23
C LYS A 22 17.85 9.80 11.10
N THR A 23 18.39 10.07 9.91
CA THR A 23 17.60 10.54 8.75
C THR A 23 17.32 9.38 7.81
N VAL A 24 16.07 9.25 7.35
CA VAL A 24 15.62 8.16 6.47
C VAL A 24 14.92 8.74 5.25
N ASN A 25 15.47 8.47 4.08
CA ASN A 25 14.88 8.79 2.79
C ASN A 25 14.16 7.56 2.23
N MET A 26 12.83 7.59 2.23
CA MET A 26 11.97 6.49 1.82
C MET A 26 11.21 6.85 0.54
N TYR A 27 11.41 6.09 -0.52
CA TYR A 27 10.62 6.17 -1.74
C TYR A 27 9.74 4.93 -1.88
N VAL A 28 8.45 5.09 -2.19
CA VAL A 28 7.55 3.98 -2.52
C VAL A 28 6.88 4.29 -3.85
N CYS A 29 7.00 3.40 -4.84
CA CYS A 29 6.34 3.61 -6.13
C CYS A 29 4.82 3.73 -5.95
N GLY A 30 4.25 4.76 -6.58
CA GLY A 30 2.84 5.07 -6.48
C GLY A 30 1.99 4.41 -7.57
N ILE A 31 0.83 5.00 -7.83
CA ILE A 31 -0.15 4.44 -8.78
C ILE A 31 -0.04 5.08 -10.16
N THR A 32 -0.49 4.34 -11.17
CA THR A 32 -1.02 4.90 -12.42
C THR A 32 -2.54 5.10 -12.23
N PRO A 33 -3.05 6.33 -12.07
CA PRO A 33 -4.45 6.59 -11.73
C PRO A 33 -5.37 6.50 -12.96
N TYR A 34 -5.53 5.31 -13.55
CA TYR A 34 -6.46 5.08 -14.68
C TYR A 34 -7.73 4.31 -14.27
N ALA A 35 -7.82 3.89 -13.01
CA ALA A 35 -8.95 3.16 -12.46
C ALA A 35 -8.96 3.24 -10.92
N ASP A 36 -10.09 2.86 -10.33
CA ASP A 36 -10.22 2.77 -8.87
C ASP A 36 -9.23 1.78 -8.27
N SER A 37 -8.79 2.09 -7.05
CA SER A 37 -7.83 1.23 -6.36
C SER A 37 -8.46 -0.08 -5.92
N HIS A 38 -7.64 -1.13 -5.89
CA HIS A 38 -8.04 -2.45 -5.45
C HIS A 38 -7.32 -2.86 -4.17
N ILE A 39 -7.73 -3.99 -3.60
CA ILE A 39 -7.20 -4.53 -2.33
C ILE A 39 -5.65 -4.66 -2.37
N GLY A 40 -5.08 -4.97 -3.54
CA GLY A 40 -3.61 -5.00 -3.74
C GLY A 40 -2.93 -3.65 -3.48
N HIS A 41 -3.51 -2.56 -3.96
CA HIS A 41 -3.03 -1.21 -3.63
C HIS A 41 -3.19 -0.95 -2.13
N GLY A 42 -4.36 -1.28 -1.56
CA GLY A 42 -4.59 -1.17 -0.12
C GLY A 42 -3.52 -1.88 0.69
N ARG A 43 -3.17 -3.11 0.33
CA ARG A 43 -2.09 -3.88 0.95
C ARG A 43 -0.74 -3.19 0.86
N CYS A 44 -0.34 -2.74 -0.32
CA CYS A 44 0.95 -2.06 -0.49
C CYS A 44 1.04 -0.87 0.47
N TYR A 45 0.10 0.06 0.38
CA TYR A 45 0.20 1.33 1.09
C TYR A 45 -0.08 1.20 2.58
N VAL A 46 -0.89 0.24 3.05
CA VAL A 46 -1.03 -0.05 4.48
C VAL A 46 0.29 -0.55 5.08
N ASN A 47 1.01 -1.44 4.40
CA ASN A 47 2.29 -1.96 4.92
C ASN A 47 3.37 -0.87 4.96
N PHE A 48 3.47 -0.03 3.93
CA PHE A 48 4.42 1.09 3.92
C PHE A 48 4.02 2.21 4.88
N ASP A 49 2.73 2.40 5.14
CA ASP A 49 2.26 3.30 6.20
C ASP A 49 2.70 2.81 7.59
N VAL A 50 2.59 1.51 7.88
CA VAL A 50 3.12 0.95 9.14
C VAL A 50 4.63 1.12 9.25
N LEU A 51 5.37 0.91 8.17
CA LEU A 51 6.83 1.16 8.15
C LEU A 51 7.14 2.64 8.43
N TYR A 52 6.44 3.57 7.77
CA TYR A 52 6.60 5.01 7.99
C TYR A 52 6.31 5.41 9.44
N ARG A 53 5.20 4.91 10.00
CA ARG A 53 4.82 5.13 11.40
C ARG A 53 5.84 4.57 12.37
N LEU A 54 6.33 3.35 12.15
CA LEU A 54 7.35 2.72 12.98
C LEU A 54 8.66 3.51 12.96
N LEU A 55 9.13 3.92 11.79
CA LEU A 55 10.35 4.72 11.67
C LEU A 55 10.21 6.05 12.44
N LYS A 56 9.08 6.74 12.33
CA LYS A 56 8.82 7.97 13.10
C LYS A 56 8.74 7.70 14.60
N PHE A 57 8.11 6.60 15.01
CA PHE A 57 8.02 6.19 16.41
C PHE A 57 9.39 5.85 17.02
N LEU A 58 10.30 5.28 16.23
CA LEU A 58 11.70 5.05 16.59
C LEU A 58 12.57 6.33 16.49
N GLU A 59 11.92 7.48 16.34
CA GLU A 59 12.52 8.83 16.30
C GLU A 59 13.47 9.06 15.11
N TYR A 60 13.26 8.36 14.00
CA TYR A 60 13.91 8.73 12.74
C TYR A 60 13.23 9.98 12.15
N LYS A 61 14.05 10.88 11.61
CA LYS A 61 13.58 11.95 10.72
C LYS A 61 13.38 11.37 9.33
N VAL A 62 12.13 11.02 9.01
CA VAL A 62 11.79 10.37 7.74
C VAL A 62 11.30 11.40 6.74
N THR A 63 11.79 11.33 5.50
CA THR A 63 11.18 11.97 4.33
C THR A 63 10.62 10.86 3.44
N TYR A 64 9.30 10.79 3.34
CA TYR A 64 8.57 9.81 2.55
C TYR A 64 8.05 10.42 1.25
N VAL A 65 8.45 9.84 0.12
CA VAL A 65 8.00 10.22 -1.22
C VAL A 65 7.25 9.06 -1.88
N ARG A 66 6.13 9.38 -2.52
CA ARG A 66 5.38 8.45 -3.38
C ARG A 66 4.91 9.16 -4.64
N ASN A 67 5.27 8.72 -5.84
CA ASN A 67 4.87 9.45 -7.04
C ASN A 67 3.41 9.21 -7.46
N ILE A 68 2.93 10.01 -8.41
CA ILE A 68 1.73 9.72 -9.20
C ILE A 68 2.14 9.66 -10.67
N THR A 69 1.94 8.50 -11.31
CA THR A 69 2.21 8.27 -12.73
C THR A 69 1.07 8.84 -13.58
N ASP A 70 1.02 10.17 -13.73
CA ASP A 70 -0.07 10.88 -14.41
C ASP A 70 0.06 10.96 -15.94
N ILE A 71 0.96 10.17 -16.52
CA ILE A 71 1.08 9.92 -17.96
C ILE A 71 1.57 8.48 -18.21
N ASP A 72 0.76 7.68 -18.92
CA ASP A 72 1.09 6.29 -19.30
C ASP A 72 0.18 5.83 -20.46
N ASP A 73 0.55 4.75 -21.16
CA ASP A 73 -0.30 4.13 -22.18
C ASP A 73 -1.68 3.73 -21.62
N LYS A 74 -1.76 3.23 -20.38
CA LYS A 74 -3.06 2.86 -19.77
C LYS A 74 -3.96 4.07 -19.55
N LEU A 75 -3.41 5.22 -19.16
CA LEU A 75 -4.14 6.47 -18.99
C LEU A 75 -4.63 7.01 -20.32
N ILE A 76 -3.75 7.03 -21.32
CA ILE A 76 -4.06 7.46 -22.69
C ILE A 76 -5.19 6.61 -23.27
N ASN A 77 -5.05 5.28 -23.19
CA ASN A 77 -6.07 4.35 -23.68
C ASN A 77 -7.40 4.55 -22.95
N LYS A 78 -7.37 4.81 -21.63
CA LYS A 78 -8.59 5.06 -20.86
C LYS A 78 -9.27 6.37 -21.26
N ALA A 79 -8.51 7.42 -21.55
CA ALA A 79 -9.04 8.69 -22.02
C ALA A 79 -9.71 8.54 -23.39
N ILE A 80 -9.05 7.86 -24.33
CA ILE A 80 -9.63 7.55 -25.65
C ILE A 80 -10.91 6.72 -25.51
N GLU A 81 -10.90 5.68 -24.67
CA GLU A 81 -12.07 4.83 -24.41
C GLU A 81 -13.27 5.62 -23.86
N GLN A 82 -13.04 6.54 -22.91
CA GLN A 82 -14.12 7.25 -22.22
C GLN A 82 -14.58 8.53 -22.92
N THR A 83 -13.72 9.20 -23.66
CA THR A 83 -14.01 10.53 -24.21
C THR A 83 -13.74 10.66 -25.69
N GLY A 84 -13.09 9.68 -26.32
CA GLY A 84 -12.65 9.76 -27.72
C GLY A 84 -11.51 10.75 -27.97
N ASP A 85 -10.89 11.31 -26.93
CA ASP A 85 -9.83 12.33 -27.05
C ASP A 85 -8.70 12.05 -26.05
N ILE A 86 -7.50 11.87 -26.61
CA ILE A 86 -6.28 11.64 -25.84
C ILE A 86 -6.01 12.76 -24.83
N LYS A 87 -6.33 14.02 -25.14
CA LYS A 87 -6.04 15.19 -24.30
C LYS A 87 -6.71 15.14 -22.92
N ASN A 88 -7.71 14.29 -22.74
CA ASN A 88 -8.42 14.14 -21.47
C ASN A 88 -7.71 13.23 -20.46
N TYR A 89 -6.53 12.67 -20.77
CA TYR A 89 -5.78 11.79 -19.85
C TYR A 89 -5.50 12.44 -18.48
N LEU A 90 -5.28 13.76 -18.43
CA LEU A 90 -5.06 14.49 -17.17
C LEU A 90 -6.32 14.55 -16.31
N SER A 91 -7.50 14.71 -16.92
CA SER A 91 -8.79 14.68 -16.21
C SER A 91 -9.07 13.30 -15.61
N ILE A 92 -8.78 12.24 -16.39
CA ILE A 92 -8.85 10.85 -15.92
C ILE A 92 -7.89 10.64 -14.74
N SER A 93 -6.63 11.06 -14.89
CA SER A 93 -5.61 10.96 -13.86
C SER A 93 -6.03 11.69 -12.57
N GLN A 94 -6.52 12.92 -12.67
CA GLN A 94 -6.97 13.72 -11.53
C GLN A 94 -8.13 13.05 -10.79
N LYS A 95 -9.14 12.56 -11.53
CA LYS A 95 -10.30 11.85 -10.95
C LYS A 95 -9.85 10.63 -10.13
N TYR A 96 -9.05 9.75 -10.71
CA TYR A 96 -8.65 8.52 -10.02
C TYR A 96 -7.57 8.75 -8.95
N THR A 97 -6.78 9.83 -9.05
CA THR A 97 -5.91 10.29 -7.97
C THR A 97 -6.74 10.73 -6.76
N GLN A 98 -7.83 11.47 -6.97
CA GLN A 98 -8.74 11.85 -5.89
C GLN A 98 -9.40 10.62 -5.24
N ASN A 99 -9.87 9.66 -6.04
CA ASN A 99 -10.43 8.41 -5.52
C ASN A 99 -9.38 7.64 -4.70
N PHE A 100 -8.15 7.55 -5.20
CA PHE A 100 -7.04 6.92 -4.48
C PHE A 100 -6.78 7.58 -3.12
N TRP A 101 -6.75 8.91 -3.05
CA TRP A 101 -6.57 9.61 -1.78
C TRP A 101 -7.71 9.35 -0.80
N GLN A 102 -8.96 9.31 -1.26
CA GLN A 102 -10.12 8.97 -0.43
C GLN A 102 -10.02 7.53 0.11
N ASP A 103 -9.62 6.59 -0.73
CA ASP A 103 -9.42 5.20 -0.34
C ASP A 103 -8.30 5.07 0.71
N MET A 104 -7.16 5.73 0.48
CA MET A 104 -6.01 5.70 1.41
C MET A 104 -6.35 6.37 2.75
N GLN A 105 -7.11 7.47 2.71
CA GLN A 105 -7.62 8.13 3.92
C GLN A 105 -8.59 7.23 4.68
N SER A 106 -9.48 6.52 3.98
CA SER A 106 -10.41 5.56 4.60
C SER A 106 -9.66 4.42 5.29
N LEU A 107 -8.55 3.97 4.70
CA LEU A 107 -7.62 3.02 5.32
C LEU A 107 -6.72 3.64 6.40
N ASN A 108 -6.89 4.91 6.76
CA ASN A 108 -6.07 5.63 7.74
C ASN A 108 -4.55 5.64 7.43
N ASN A 109 -4.20 5.65 6.15
CA ASN A 109 -2.81 5.85 5.73
C ASN A 109 -2.42 7.32 5.88
N LEU A 110 -1.23 7.57 6.41
CA LEU A 110 -0.62 8.90 6.41
C LEU A 110 -0.26 9.32 4.98
N LYS A 111 -0.32 10.62 4.75
CA LYS A 111 0.15 11.19 3.48
C LYS A 111 1.69 11.15 3.43
N PRO A 112 2.27 10.91 2.24
CA PRO A 112 3.70 11.13 2.05
C PRO A 112 4.05 12.61 2.23
N ASP A 113 5.31 12.88 2.56
CA ASP A 113 5.84 14.25 2.66
C ASP A 113 5.87 14.93 1.28
N HIS A 114 6.09 14.15 0.21
CA HIS A 114 5.98 14.61 -1.17
C HIS A 114 5.26 13.58 -2.06
N GLU A 115 4.41 14.08 -2.97
CA GLU A 115 3.69 13.25 -3.94
C GLU A 115 3.88 13.77 -5.38
N PRO A 116 5.11 13.65 -5.95
CA PRO A 116 5.43 14.26 -7.24
C PRO A 116 4.70 13.61 -8.40
N LYS A 117 4.29 14.43 -9.37
CA LYS A 117 3.71 13.96 -10.63
C LYS A 117 4.76 13.88 -11.73
N VAL A 118 4.60 12.94 -12.64
CA VAL A 118 5.52 12.75 -13.77
C VAL A 118 5.48 13.97 -14.71
N THR A 119 4.28 14.49 -14.98
CA THR A 119 4.10 15.66 -15.86
C THR A 119 4.78 16.94 -15.34
N GLU A 120 5.05 17.00 -14.03
CA GLU A 120 5.73 18.13 -13.37
C GLU A 120 7.27 17.97 -13.35
N ASN A 121 7.82 16.87 -13.89
CA ASN A 121 9.24 16.52 -13.83
C ASN A 121 9.85 16.15 -15.21
N ILE A 122 9.19 16.58 -16.30
CA ILE A 122 9.58 16.19 -17.66
C ILE A 122 10.96 16.70 -18.05
N GLN A 123 11.33 17.92 -17.64
CA GLN A 123 12.62 18.50 -18.00
C GLN A 123 13.78 17.74 -17.35
N GLU A 124 13.62 17.35 -16.09
CA GLU A 124 14.56 16.53 -15.35
C GLU A 124 14.69 15.14 -15.97
N ILE A 125 13.57 14.55 -16.41
CA ILE A 125 13.60 13.26 -17.12
C ILE A 125 14.38 13.38 -18.44
N ILE A 126 14.13 14.41 -19.24
CA ILE A 126 14.86 14.64 -20.49
C ILE A 126 16.37 14.79 -20.21
N ASN A 127 16.74 15.53 -19.18
CA ASN A 127 18.15 15.72 -18.83
C ASN A 127 18.81 14.40 -18.38
N PHE A 128 18.15 13.62 -17.54
CA PHE A 128 18.64 12.32 -17.11
C PHE A 128 18.87 11.37 -18.30
N ILE A 129 17.96 11.37 -19.27
CA ILE A 129 18.09 10.53 -20.47
C ILE A 129 19.25 11.02 -21.35
N LYS A 130 19.47 12.33 -21.50
CA LYS A 130 20.66 12.86 -22.19
C LYS A 130 21.95 12.34 -21.56
N ASP A 131 22.05 12.41 -20.24
CA ASP A 131 23.22 11.94 -19.49
C ASP A 131 23.45 10.43 -19.70
N LEU A 132 22.39 9.62 -19.72
CA LEU A 132 22.50 8.20 -20.05
C LEU A 132 23.01 7.95 -21.48
N ILE A 133 22.58 8.75 -22.46
CA ILE A 133 23.07 8.65 -23.84
C ILE A 133 24.56 9.04 -23.90
N GLU A 134 24.93 10.16 -23.29
CA GLU A 134 26.33 10.63 -23.25
C GLU A 134 27.26 9.61 -22.59
N LYS A 135 26.78 8.94 -21.53
CA LYS A 135 27.48 7.85 -20.84
C LYS A 135 27.41 6.49 -21.57
N LYS A 136 26.79 6.43 -22.75
CA LYS A 136 26.65 5.22 -23.60
C LYS A 136 25.82 4.09 -22.96
N HIS A 137 24.87 4.45 -22.10
CA HIS A 137 23.91 3.53 -21.49
C HIS A 137 22.52 3.58 -22.15
N ALA A 138 22.30 4.52 -23.05
CA ALA A 138 21.08 4.66 -23.83
C ALA A 138 21.38 4.96 -25.30
N TYR A 139 20.41 4.66 -26.18
CA TYR A 139 20.52 4.93 -27.61
C TYR A 139 19.17 5.34 -28.21
N VAL A 140 19.22 6.11 -29.29
CA VAL A 140 18.04 6.57 -30.03
C VAL A 140 17.71 5.58 -31.15
N LEU A 141 16.43 5.28 -31.33
CA LEU A 141 15.89 4.48 -32.42
C LEU A 141 14.56 5.08 -32.89
N ASN A 142 14.54 5.69 -34.09
CA ASN A 142 13.31 6.25 -34.69
C ASN A 142 12.47 7.14 -33.74
N ASN A 143 13.14 8.08 -33.06
CA ASN A 143 12.60 9.02 -32.05
C ASN A 143 12.27 8.42 -30.68
N ASP A 144 12.30 7.09 -30.52
CA ASP A 144 12.35 6.47 -29.20
C ASP A 144 13.78 6.54 -28.64
N VAL A 145 13.89 6.53 -27.33
CA VAL A 145 15.16 6.30 -26.62
C VAL A 145 15.04 5.04 -25.78
N TYR A 146 15.98 4.12 -25.95
CA TYR A 146 16.05 2.85 -25.22
C TYR A 146 17.25 2.84 -24.27
N PHE A 147 17.08 2.16 -23.14
CA PHE A 147 18.20 1.77 -22.29
C PHE A 147 18.86 0.52 -22.86
N ASP A 148 20.19 0.53 -22.96
CA ASP A 148 21.00 -0.61 -23.40
C ASP A 148 21.30 -1.50 -22.19
N VAL A 149 20.53 -2.58 -22.00
CA VAL A 149 20.70 -3.46 -20.83
C VAL A 149 22.06 -4.15 -20.79
N LEU A 150 22.72 -4.33 -21.94
CA LEU A 150 24.06 -4.93 -22.01
C LEU A 150 25.15 -3.98 -21.50
N SER A 151 24.88 -2.68 -21.50
CA SER A 151 25.79 -1.67 -20.95
C SER A 151 25.90 -1.72 -19.42
N PHE A 152 24.97 -2.41 -18.73
CA PHE A 152 24.93 -2.54 -17.28
C PHE A 152 25.13 -4.00 -16.85
N LYS A 153 26.37 -4.35 -16.46
CA LYS A 153 26.77 -5.73 -16.13
C LYS A 153 25.97 -6.38 -14.99
N ASN A 154 25.40 -5.58 -14.09
CA ASN A 154 24.66 -6.07 -12.92
C ASN A 154 23.14 -6.15 -13.17
N TYR A 155 22.67 -6.02 -14.41
CA TYR A 155 21.25 -6.11 -14.73
C TYR A 155 20.68 -7.48 -14.31
N GLY A 156 19.63 -7.47 -13.48
CA GLY A 156 19.03 -8.68 -12.93
C GLY A 156 19.41 -8.98 -11.47
N ALA A 157 20.32 -8.20 -10.87
CA ALA A 157 20.79 -8.44 -9.51
C ALA A 157 19.68 -8.33 -8.45
N LEU A 158 18.72 -7.41 -8.61
CA LEU A 158 17.64 -7.24 -7.64
C LEU A 158 16.64 -8.40 -7.72
N SER A 159 16.24 -8.75 -8.94
CA SER A 159 15.25 -9.79 -9.23
C SER A 159 15.81 -11.20 -9.11
N GLY A 160 17.13 -11.37 -9.22
CA GLY A 160 17.81 -12.66 -9.33
C GLY A 160 17.64 -13.33 -10.70
N LYS A 161 17.13 -12.60 -11.71
CA LYS A 161 16.98 -13.11 -13.08
C LYS A 161 18.28 -12.91 -13.85
N LYS A 162 18.68 -13.90 -14.65
CA LYS A 162 19.80 -13.72 -15.59
C LYS A 162 19.29 -13.14 -16.90
N LEU A 163 20.10 -12.28 -17.52
CA LEU A 163 19.76 -11.66 -18.80
C LEU A 163 19.52 -12.71 -19.91
N GLU A 164 20.22 -13.84 -19.84
CA GLU A 164 20.06 -14.99 -20.74
C GLU A 164 18.65 -15.58 -20.68
N ASP A 165 18.07 -15.70 -19.48
CA ASP A 165 16.72 -16.25 -19.28
C ASP A 165 15.63 -15.31 -19.79
N LEU A 166 15.92 -14.00 -19.86
CA LEU A 166 14.99 -12.99 -20.36
C LEU A 166 14.81 -13.06 -21.88
N LYS A 167 15.81 -13.57 -22.62
CA LYS A 167 15.72 -13.78 -24.07
C LYS A 167 14.69 -14.85 -24.46
N MET A 168 14.51 -15.87 -23.63
CA MET A 168 13.62 -17.01 -23.92
C MET A 168 12.15 -16.72 -23.56
N GLY A 169 11.88 -15.70 -22.75
CA GLY A 169 10.56 -15.43 -22.17
C GLY A 169 9.75 -14.31 -22.85
N SER A 170 10.32 -13.56 -23.80
CA SER A 170 9.60 -12.45 -24.45
C SER A 170 8.56 -12.97 -25.44
N ARG A 171 7.33 -13.16 -24.97
CA ARG A 171 6.12 -13.47 -25.79
C ARG A 171 5.60 -12.27 -26.60
N VAL A 172 6.37 -11.19 -26.71
CA VAL A 172 6.02 -9.97 -27.45
C VAL A 172 6.89 -9.95 -28.70
N ASP A 173 6.30 -9.56 -29.84
CA ASP A 173 7.03 -9.34 -31.10
C ASP A 173 8.32 -8.55 -30.81
N VAL A 174 9.45 -9.22 -30.93
CA VAL A 174 10.76 -8.64 -30.66
C VAL A 174 11.00 -7.64 -31.78
N ASP A 175 11.03 -6.35 -31.45
CA ASP A 175 11.49 -5.34 -32.40
C ASP A 175 12.98 -5.63 -32.69
N GLU A 176 13.25 -6.26 -33.84
CA GLU A 176 14.57 -6.70 -34.27
C GLU A 176 15.59 -5.56 -34.37
N ARG A 177 15.12 -4.30 -34.37
CA ARG A 177 15.97 -3.11 -34.41
C ARG A 177 16.57 -2.76 -33.05
N LYS A 178 16.05 -3.31 -31.94
CA LYS A 178 16.67 -3.15 -30.62
C LYS A 178 18.01 -3.88 -30.59
N LYS A 179 19.01 -3.30 -29.92
CA LYS A 179 20.28 -3.98 -29.67
C LYS A 179 20.09 -5.27 -28.87
N HIS A 180 19.11 -5.27 -27.96
CA HIS A 180 18.76 -6.44 -27.17
C HIS A 180 17.25 -6.52 -26.89
N PRO A 181 16.61 -7.71 -26.88
CA PRO A 181 15.17 -7.85 -26.64
C PRO A 181 14.69 -7.31 -25.28
N ALA A 182 15.57 -7.34 -24.27
CA ALA A 182 15.29 -6.80 -22.94
C ALA A 182 15.47 -5.28 -22.82
N ASP A 183 15.94 -4.59 -23.88
CA ASP A 183 16.05 -3.13 -23.88
C ASP A 183 14.66 -2.50 -23.72
N PHE A 184 14.57 -1.56 -22.78
CA PHE A 184 13.34 -0.92 -22.38
C PHE A 184 13.36 0.58 -22.72
N VAL A 185 12.16 1.11 -22.97
CA VAL A 185 11.97 2.50 -23.39
C VAL A 185 12.25 3.45 -22.21
N LEU A 186 13.08 4.45 -22.45
CA LEU A 186 13.28 5.63 -21.60
C LEU A 186 12.40 6.79 -22.06
N TRP A 187 12.30 6.99 -23.38
CA TRP A 187 11.45 8.00 -24.01
C TRP A 187 10.72 7.37 -25.20
N LYS A 188 9.39 7.49 -25.23
CA LYS A 188 8.54 7.01 -26.32
C LYS A 188 8.23 8.18 -27.24
N GLY A 189 8.76 8.14 -28.46
CA GLY A 189 8.50 9.12 -29.50
C GLY A 189 7.03 9.11 -29.96
N ASN A 190 6.57 10.23 -30.47
CA ASN A 190 5.22 10.40 -31.01
C ASN A 190 5.26 11.18 -32.33
N SER A 191 4.82 10.55 -33.42
CA SER A 191 4.83 11.12 -34.77
C SER A 191 3.72 12.14 -35.03
N GLU A 192 2.72 12.25 -34.14
CA GLU A 192 1.60 13.18 -34.25
C GLU A 192 1.88 14.52 -33.55
N ASN A 193 3.12 14.76 -33.14
CA ASN A 193 3.56 15.96 -32.40
C ASN A 193 2.77 16.21 -31.11
N LEU A 194 2.35 15.15 -30.43
CA LEU A 194 1.67 15.22 -29.13
C LEU A 194 2.68 15.19 -27.97
N PHE A 195 2.23 15.61 -26.78
CA PHE A 195 2.99 15.60 -25.52
C PHE A 195 4.10 16.68 -25.47
N TRP A 196 5.33 16.31 -25.09
CA TRP A 196 6.42 17.26 -24.85
C TRP A 196 7.48 17.19 -25.94
N GLN A 197 8.00 18.36 -26.31
CA GLN A 197 9.16 18.46 -27.20
C GLN A 197 10.44 18.06 -26.45
N SER A 198 11.27 17.23 -27.09
CA SER A 198 12.57 16.78 -26.56
C SER A 198 13.63 16.84 -27.66
N PRO A 199 14.93 16.62 -27.36
CA PRO A 199 15.98 16.51 -28.37
C PRO A 199 15.77 15.40 -29.40
N TRP A 200 14.90 14.42 -29.09
CA TRP A 200 14.59 13.27 -29.94
C TRP A 200 13.23 13.41 -30.63
N GLY A 201 12.64 14.61 -30.61
CA GLY A 201 11.30 14.89 -31.13
C GLY A 201 10.23 14.92 -30.04
N TYR A 202 8.97 15.00 -30.46
CA TYR A 202 7.83 14.96 -29.55
C TYR A 202 7.66 13.56 -28.95
N GLY A 203 7.27 13.49 -27.67
CA GLY A 203 7.06 12.23 -27.01
C GLY A 203 6.81 12.36 -25.52
N ARG A 204 6.95 11.24 -24.83
CA ARG A 204 6.65 11.11 -23.39
C ARG A 204 7.59 10.11 -22.72
N PRO A 205 7.78 10.18 -21.39
CA PRO A 205 8.62 9.23 -20.68
C PRO A 205 8.12 7.79 -20.78
N GLY A 206 9.05 6.83 -20.73
CA GLY A 206 8.76 5.43 -20.44
C GLY A 206 8.49 5.22 -18.95
N TRP A 207 7.76 4.17 -18.59
CA TRP A 207 7.27 3.96 -17.21
C TRP A 207 8.39 3.93 -16.14
N HIS A 208 9.59 3.44 -16.46
CA HIS A 208 10.63 3.24 -15.45
C HIS A 208 11.41 4.51 -15.11
N ILE A 209 11.64 5.39 -16.09
CA ILE A 209 12.57 6.54 -15.91
C ILE A 209 12.03 7.57 -14.93
N GLU A 210 10.71 7.63 -14.78
CA GLU A 210 10.04 8.59 -13.93
C GLU A 210 10.45 8.43 -12.45
N CYS A 211 10.48 7.19 -11.94
CA CYS A 211 10.77 6.91 -10.55
C CYS A 211 12.24 7.16 -10.22
N SER A 212 13.18 6.75 -11.09
CA SER A 212 14.61 7.06 -10.95
C SER A 212 14.86 8.57 -10.78
N VAL A 213 14.22 9.37 -11.63
CA VAL A 213 14.42 10.83 -11.65
C VAL A 213 13.74 11.50 -10.46
N MET A 214 12.49 11.16 -10.16
CA MET A 214 11.76 11.75 -9.04
C MET A 214 12.36 11.34 -7.70
N ALA A 215 12.78 10.07 -7.54
CA ALA A 215 13.46 9.63 -6.32
C ALA A 215 14.75 10.44 -6.11
N GLN A 216 15.59 10.58 -7.14
CA GLN A 216 16.82 11.36 -7.03
C GLN A 216 16.55 12.84 -6.71
N LYS A 217 15.59 13.47 -7.39
CA LYS A 217 15.28 14.90 -7.20
C LYS A 217 14.84 15.21 -5.77
N TYR A 218 14.03 14.35 -5.16
CA TYR A 218 13.45 14.62 -3.84
C TYR A 218 14.27 14.05 -2.68
N LEU A 219 15.04 12.99 -2.91
CA LEU A 219 15.71 12.23 -1.84
C LEU A 219 17.24 12.09 -2.02
N GLY A 220 17.79 12.51 -3.16
CA GLY A 220 19.21 12.38 -3.48
C GLY A 220 19.58 11.02 -4.10
N ASN A 221 20.88 10.80 -4.33
CA ASN A 221 21.38 9.66 -5.12
C ASN A 221 21.18 8.29 -4.47
N ILE A 222 21.25 8.23 -3.13
CA ILE A 222 21.18 6.98 -2.37
C ILE A 222 19.99 7.08 -1.41
N LEU A 223 18.99 6.25 -1.65
CA LEU A 223 17.83 6.08 -0.79
C LEU A 223 18.16 5.14 0.36
N ASP A 224 17.58 5.38 1.52
CA ASP A 224 17.60 4.39 2.60
C ASP A 224 16.70 3.22 2.24
N ILE A 225 15.44 3.52 1.88
CA ILE A 225 14.41 2.51 1.59
C ILE A 225 13.79 2.82 0.24
N HIS A 226 13.74 1.82 -0.64
CA HIS A 226 12.93 1.82 -1.84
C HIS A 226 11.89 0.69 -1.77
N GLY A 227 10.62 1.05 -1.88
CA GLY A 227 9.48 0.20 -1.58
C GLY A 227 8.51 0.00 -2.74
N GLY A 228 7.83 -1.15 -2.77
CA GLY A 228 6.71 -1.40 -3.67
C GLY A 228 6.10 -2.79 -3.53
N GLY A 229 5.16 -3.13 -4.40
CA GLY A 229 4.65 -4.50 -4.54
C GLY A 229 5.71 -5.44 -5.13
N MET A 230 5.64 -6.74 -4.82
CA MET A 230 6.59 -7.73 -5.32
C MET A 230 6.60 -7.86 -6.85
N ASP A 231 5.52 -7.48 -7.54
CA ASP A 231 5.49 -7.33 -9.01
C ASP A 231 6.40 -6.23 -9.53
N LEU A 232 6.72 -5.22 -8.72
CA LEU A 232 7.61 -4.14 -9.13
C LEU A 232 9.09 -4.55 -9.09
N ILE A 233 9.47 -5.64 -8.41
CA ILE A 233 10.85 -6.16 -8.42
C ILE A 233 11.36 -6.28 -9.87
N PHE A 234 10.53 -6.82 -10.77
CA PHE A 234 10.88 -6.94 -12.17
C PHE A 234 9.64 -6.74 -13.07
N PRO A 235 9.73 -5.92 -14.13
CA PRO A 235 10.94 -5.23 -14.58
C PRO A 235 11.19 -3.88 -13.91
N HIS A 236 10.21 -3.33 -13.17
CA HIS A 236 10.21 -1.91 -12.82
C HIS A 236 11.41 -1.45 -11.99
N HIS A 237 11.57 -1.97 -10.77
CA HIS A 237 12.67 -1.61 -9.88
C HIS A 237 14.04 -2.07 -10.42
N GLU A 238 14.11 -3.20 -11.14
CA GLU A 238 15.35 -3.61 -11.82
C GLU A 238 15.79 -2.56 -12.85
N ASN A 239 14.85 -2.00 -13.60
CA ASN A 239 15.12 -0.95 -14.57
C ASN A 239 15.52 0.36 -13.87
N GLU A 240 14.91 0.69 -12.73
CA GLU A 240 15.32 1.85 -11.93
C GLU A 240 16.73 1.72 -11.38
N VAL A 241 17.11 0.54 -10.90
CA VAL A 241 18.50 0.22 -10.50
C VAL A 241 19.43 0.47 -11.67
N ALA A 242 19.12 -0.07 -12.85
CA ALA A 242 19.97 0.06 -14.02
C ALA A 242 20.14 1.52 -14.45
N GLN A 243 19.04 2.29 -14.55
CA GLN A 243 19.05 3.72 -14.87
C GLN A 243 19.85 4.53 -13.85
N SER A 244 19.54 4.37 -12.56
CA SER A 244 20.12 5.18 -11.50
C SER A 244 21.60 4.86 -11.24
N GLN A 245 22.00 3.59 -11.25
CA GLN A 245 23.39 3.21 -11.03
C GLN A 245 24.30 3.59 -12.19
N THR A 246 23.83 3.47 -13.43
CA THR A 246 24.60 3.90 -14.61
C THR A 246 24.67 5.43 -14.72
N HIS A 247 23.67 6.14 -14.21
CA HIS A 247 23.69 7.59 -14.13
C HIS A 247 24.62 8.10 -13.01
N ASN A 248 24.52 7.57 -11.79
CA ASN A 248 25.17 8.13 -10.60
C ASN A 248 26.46 7.41 -10.18
N LEU A 249 26.74 6.21 -10.69
CA LEU A 249 27.84 5.33 -10.26
C LEU A 249 27.75 4.91 -8.78
N GLU A 250 26.58 5.03 -8.17
CA GLU A 250 26.27 4.67 -6.79
C GLU A 250 25.00 3.81 -6.74
N PRO A 251 24.82 2.93 -5.73
CA PRO A 251 23.57 2.20 -5.56
C PRO A 251 22.36 3.12 -5.34
N LEU A 252 21.25 2.88 -6.06
CA LEU A 252 20.01 3.65 -5.88
C LEU A 252 19.45 3.56 -4.46
N ALA A 253 19.44 2.38 -3.85
CA ALA A 253 18.87 2.17 -2.52
C ALA A 253 19.66 1.15 -1.71
N LYS A 254 19.76 1.39 -0.40
CA LYS A 254 20.38 0.46 0.55
C LYS A 254 19.45 -0.72 0.88
N TYR A 255 18.17 -0.45 1.14
CA TYR A 255 17.17 -1.46 1.48
C TYR A 255 16.03 -1.47 0.47
N TRP A 256 15.86 -2.62 -0.20
CA TRP A 256 14.73 -2.86 -1.10
C TRP A 256 13.64 -3.63 -0.37
N VAL A 257 12.46 -3.03 -0.20
CA VAL A 257 11.37 -3.59 0.63
C VAL A 257 10.17 -3.88 -0.24
N HIS A 258 9.67 -5.12 -0.23
CA HIS A 258 8.57 -5.52 -1.10
C HIS A 258 7.49 -6.32 -0.38
N ASN A 259 6.23 -5.89 -0.51
CA ASN A 259 5.10 -6.69 -0.02
C ASN A 259 4.69 -7.76 -1.04
N ALA A 260 4.25 -8.91 -0.55
CA ALA A 260 3.76 -10.00 -1.39
C ALA A 260 2.36 -9.74 -1.98
N PHE A 261 1.95 -10.62 -2.90
CA PHE A 261 0.68 -10.54 -3.62
C PHE A 261 -0.53 -10.81 -2.73
N ILE A 262 -1.67 -10.22 -3.14
CA ILE A 262 -2.98 -10.74 -2.80
C ILE A 262 -3.46 -11.56 -4.00
N ASN A 263 -3.80 -12.81 -3.76
CA ASN A 263 -4.47 -13.69 -4.71
C ASN A 263 -5.96 -13.73 -4.37
N ILE A 264 -6.81 -13.90 -5.38
CA ILE A 264 -8.26 -14.01 -5.19
C ILE A 264 -8.66 -15.39 -5.71
N ASN A 265 -9.31 -16.20 -4.88
CA ASN A 265 -9.82 -17.52 -5.26
C ASN A 265 -8.77 -18.44 -5.94
N LYS A 266 -7.52 -18.45 -5.45
CA LYS A 266 -6.37 -19.20 -6.02
C LYS A 266 -5.88 -18.72 -7.40
N GLU A 267 -6.36 -17.58 -7.90
CA GLU A 267 -5.87 -16.93 -9.11
C GLU A 267 -5.26 -15.55 -8.80
N LYS A 268 -4.28 -15.13 -9.61
CA LYS A 268 -3.74 -13.77 -9.53
C LYS A 268 -4.82 -12.78 -9.96
N MET A 269 -4.98 -11.67 -9.22
CA MET A 269 -5.96 -10.64 -9.54
C MET A 269 -5.82 -10.15 -10.99
N SER A 270 -6.92 -10.17 -11.75
CA SER A 270 -7.00 -9.55 -13.07
C SER A 270 -8.40 -9.02 -13.33
N LYS A 271 -8.50 -7.88 -14.03
CA LYS A 271 -9.79 -7.29 -14.43
C LYS A 271 -10.57 -8.19 -15.40
N SER A 272 -9.89 -9.00 -16.20
CA SER A 272 -10.51 -9.87 -17.21
C SER A 272 -11.13 -11.15 -16.62
N LEU A 273 -10.73 -11.56 -15.42
CA LEU A 273 -11.25 -12.75 -14.74
C LEU A 273 -12.46 -12.45 -13.84
N GLY A 274 -12.92 -11.20 -13.74
CA GLY A 274 -14.01 -10.79 -12.83
C GLY A 274 -13.65 -10.86 -11.33
N ASN A 275 -12.47 -11.39 -11.00
CA ASN A 275 -11.93 -11.56 -9.66
C ASN A 275 -11.16 -10.31 -9.19
N PHE A 276 -11.71 -9.10 -9.41
CA PHE A 276 -11.07 -7.83 -9.06
C PHE A 276 -11.95 -7.03 -8.08
N PHE A 277 -11.57 -7.00 -6.81
CA PHE A 277 -12.26 -6.21 -5.80
C PHE A 277 -11.62 -4.83 -5.67
N THR A 278 -12.39 -3.80 -6.04
CA THR A 278 -12.01 -2.42 -5.71
C THR A 278 -12.14 -2.18 -4.21
N LEU A 279 -11.37 -1.24 -3.67
CA LEU A 279 -11.49 -0.82 -2.27
C LEU A 279 -12.89 -0.28 -2.00
N LYS A 280 -13.43 0.53 -2.92
CA LYS A 280 -14.80 1.03 -2.87
C LYS A 280 -15.84 -0.08 -2.67
N THR A 281 -15.80 -1.15 -3.47
CA THR A 281 -16.72 -2.30 -3.33
C THR A 281 -16.61 -2.99 -1.97
N VAL A 282 -15.39 -3.06 -1.41
CA VAL A 282 -15.19 -3.60 -0.07
C VAL A 282 -15.80 -2.68 0.99
N PHE A 283 -15.56 -1.36 0.88
CA PHE A 283 -16.02 -0.36 1.85
C PHE A 283 -17.54 -0.19 1.88
N GLU A 284 -18.24 -0.52 0.80
CA GLU A 284 -19.72 -0.58 0.79
C GLU A 284 -20.26 -1.62 1.78
N ASN A 285 -19.50 -2.69 2.07
CA ASN A 285 -19.96 -3.83 2.86
C ASN A 285 -19.23 -3.97 4.21
N PHE A 286 -17.98 -3.52 4.28
CA PHE A 286 -17.10 -3.68 5.44
C PHE A 286 -16.51 -2.33 5.85
N ASP A 287 -16.32 -2.13 7.15
CA ASP A 287 -15.57 -0.97 7.62
C ASP A 287 -14.11 -1.01 7.09
N PRO A 288 -13.55 0.10 6.59
CA PRO A 288 -12.16 0.14 6.12
C PRO A 288 -11.12 -0.37 7.14
N MET A 289 -11.34 -0.19 8.45
CA MET A 289 -10.48 -0.70 9.50
C MET A 289 -10.51 -2.22 9.61
N VAL A 290 -11.62 -2.87 9.23
CA VAL A 290 -11.66 -4.34 9.10
C VAL A 290 -10.69 -4.78 7.99
N LEU A 291 -10.70 -4.10 6.85
CA LEU A 291 -9.76 -4.42 5.76
C LEU A 291 -8.31 -4.13 6.16
N ARG A 292 -8.06 -2.99 6.84
CA ARG A 292 -6.74 -2.65 7.36
C ARG A 292 -6.23 -3.72 8.34
N PHE A 293 -7.07 -4.12 9.30
CA PHE A 293 -6.76 -5.18 10.24
C PHE A 293 -6.47 -6.51 9.52
N TYR A 294 -7.33 -6.92 8.58
CA TYR A 294 -7.14 -8.14 7.78
C TYR A 294 -5.79 -8.16 7.05
N ILE A 295 -5.39 -7.05 6.43
CA ILE A 295 -4.08 -6.91 5.79
C ILE A 295 -2.95 -7.14 6.81
N LEU A 296 -3.05 -6.49 7.97
CA LEU A 296 -2.02 -6.52 9.01
C LEU A 296 -1.99 -7.82 9.82
N GLN A 297 -3.03 -8.67 9.76
CA GLN A 297 -2.99 -10.02 10.34
C GLN A 297 -1.98 -10.95 9.65
N HIS A 298 -1.48 -10.56 8.48
CA HIS A 298 -0.51 -11.32 7.70
C HIS A 298 0.81 -10.56 7.63
N ASN A 299 1.94 -11.29 7.64
CA ASN A 299 3.23 -10.64 7.40
C ASN A 299 3.24 -10.06 5.97
N TYR A 300 3.75 -8.84 5.83
CA TYR A 300 3.70 -8.11 4.56
C TYR A 300 4.37 -8.86 3.39
N ARG A 301 5.31 -9.77 3.66
CA ARG A 301 6.05 -10.59 2.67
C ARG A 301 5.40 -11.94 2.35
N THR A 302 4.31 -12.31 3.01
CA THR A 302 3.63 -13.60 2.77
C THR A 302 2.40 -13.39 1.90
N PRO A 303 2.22 -14.10 0.78
CA PRO A 303 1.02 -13.99 -0.05
C PRO A 303 -0.27 -14.16 0.78
N ILE A 304 -1.30 -13.40 0.45
CA ILE A 304 -2.62 -13.50 1.09
C ILE A 304 -3.60 -14.09 0.08
N GLU A 305 -4.33 -15.13 0.48
CA GLU A 305 -5.47 -15.65 -0.26
C GLU A 305 -6.73 -14.92 0.22
N PHE A 306 -7.23 -13.99 -0.59
CA PHE A 306 -8.41 -13.20 -0.28
C PHE A 306 -9.70 -13.93 -0.64
N THR A 307 -10.55 -14.10 0.36
CA THR A 307 -11.95 -14.51 0.22
C THR A 307 -12.85 -13.66 1.11
N LEU A 308 -14.12 -13.49 0.74
CA LEU A 308 -15.09 -12.80 1.59
C LEU A 308 -15.25 -13.47 2.96
N GLU A 309 -15.11 -14.80 3.02
CA GLU A 309 -15.13 -15.56 4.27
C GLU A 309 -13.96 -15.19 5.18
N SER A 310 -12.75 -15.08 4.62
CA SER A 310 -11.56 -14.65 5.38
C SER A 310 -11.70 -13.21 5.90
N LEU A 311 -12.33 -12.32 5.13
CA LEU A 311 -12.59 -10.95 5.55
C LEU A 311 -13.66 -10.88 6.65
N LYS A 312 -14.73 -11.70 6.57
CA LYS A 312 -15.74 -11.83 7.64
C LYS A 312 -15.13 -12.38 8.93
N ALA A 313 -14.24 -13.37 8.83
CA ALA A 313 -13.53 -13.89 9.99
C ALA A 313 -12.64 -12.81 10.65
N ALA A 314 -11.96 -12.00 9.84
CA ALA A 314 -11.20 -10.85 10.34
C ALA A 314 -12.09 -9.78 10.97
N GLN A 315 -13.29 -9.53 10.42
CA GLN A 315 -14.28 -8.66 11.04
C GLN A 315 -14.62 -9.13 12.46
N THR A 316 -14.97 -10.41 12.63
CA THR A 316 -15.29 -10.96 13.97
C THR A 316 -14.11 -10.84 14.94
N ALA A 317 -12.89 -11.07 14.48
CA ALA A 317 -11.69 -10.90 15.31
C ALA A 317 -11.44 -9.43 15.68
N TYR A 318 -11.64 -8.51 14.74
CA TYR A 318 -11.54 -7.08 14.98
C TYR A 318 -12.61 -6.58 15.96
N GLU A 319 -13.86 -7.04 15.84
CA GLU A 319 -14.95 -6.71 16.75
C GLU A 319 -14.67 -7.15 18.19
N LYS A 320 -13.94 -8.26 18.38
CA LYS A 320 -13.46 -8.67 19.72
C LYS A 320 -12.50 -7.63 20.30
N LEU A 321 -11.54 -7.13 19.51
CA LEU A 321 -10.64 -6.06 19.95
C LEU A 321 -11.45 -4.79 20.27
N VAL A 322 -12.29 -4.33 19.34
CA VAL A 322 -13.14 -3.15 19.55
C VAL A 322 -13.97 -3.29 20.82
N THR A 323 -14.53 -4.47 21.11
CA THR A 323 -15.31 -4.69 22.34
C THR A 323 -14.52 -4.47 23.62
N VAL A 324 -13.21 -4.77 23.63
CA VAL A 324 -12.31 -4.50 24.76
C VAL A 324 -12.06 -3.01 24.93
N PHE A 325 -11.87 -2.28 23.82
CA PHE A 325 -11.39 -0.90 23.83
C PHE A 325 -12.47 0.18 23.62
N LYS A 326 -13.72 -0.20 23.32
CA LYS A 326 -14.81 0.75 22.98
C LYS A 326 -15.14 1.74 24.09
N ASP A 327 -15.06 1.29 25.36
CA ASP A 327 -15.39 2.11 26.53
C ASP A 327 -14.16 2.88 27.07
N ILE A 328 -12.98 2.61 26.50
CA ILE A 328 -11.74 3.30 26.80
C ILE A 328 -11.72 4.60 26.01
N LYS A 329 -11.93 5.73 26.69
CA LYS A 329 -11.80 7.04 26.06
C LYS A 329 -10.36 7.26 25.62
N THR A 330 -10.17 7.61 24.36
CA THR A 330 -8.90 8.08 23.83
C THR A 330 -8.56 9.35 24.60
N GLN A 331 -7.60 9.29 25.51
CA GLN A 331 -7.04 10.46 26.18
C GLN A 331 -5.82 10.91 25.37
N ASP A 332 -5.50 12.21 25.41
CA ASP A 332 -4.26 12.78 24.88
C ASP A 332 -3.02 12.37 25.70
N LYS A 333 -2.93 11.10 26.12
CA LYS A 333 -1.70 10.51 26.63
C LYS A 333 -0.84 10.14 25.43
N ASN A 334 0.15 10.98 25.14
CA ASN A 334 1.17 10.69 24.13
C ASN A 334 1.87 9.38 24.47
N ILE A 335 1.85 8.44 23.52
CA ILE A 335 2.62 7.21 23.61
C ILE A 335 4.04 7.51 23.13
N THR A 336 5.02 7.41 24.03
CA THR A 336 6.45 7.67 23.73
C THR A 336 7.25 6.38 23.71
N LEU A 337 8.44 6.42 23.12
CA LEU A 337 9.34 5.27 23.10
C LEU A 337 9.73 4.84 24.52
N ASP A 338 10.08 5.78 25.40
CA ASP A 338 10.46 5.49 26.79
C ASP A 338 9.33 4.82 27.58
N LEU A 339 8.08 5.27 27.38
CA LEU A 339 6.92 4.65 28.01
C LEU A 339 6.74 3.20 27.53
N VAL A 340 6.85 2.98 26.23
CA VAL A 340 6.75 1.63 25.64
C VAL A 340 7.83 0.72 26.18
N LEU A 341 9.07 1.21 26.28
CA LEU A 341 10.21 0.47 26.84
C LEU A 341 10.10 0.20 28.35
N GLY A 342 9.31 1.02 29.06
CA GLY A 342 9.02 0.85 30.48
C GLY A 342 7.93 -0.18 30.79
N HIS A 343 7.25 -0.72 29.77
CA HIS A 343 6.16 -1.68 29.95
C HIS A 343 6.40 -2.95 29.12
N GLU A 344 6.38 -4.11 29.78
CA GLU A 344 6.74 -5.41 29.17
C GLU A 344 5.91 -5.73 27.92
N ILE A 345 4.58 -5.73 28.03
CA ILE A 345 3.68 -6.04 26.91
C ILE A 345 3.91 -5.10 25.71
N LEU A 346 4.01 -3.79 25.94
CA LEU A 346 4.24 -2.81 24.87
C LEU A 346 5.63 -3.00 24.23
N THR A 347 6.64 -3.33 25.04
CA THR A 347 8.00 -3.62 24.57
C THR A 347 8.01 -4.85 23.66
N GLU A 348 7.37 -5.96 24.06
CA GLU A 348 7.29 -7.17 23.25
C GLU A 348 6.57 -6.92 21.91
N MET A 349 5.49 -6.15 21.95
CA MET A 349 4.77 -5.71 20.75
C MET A 349 5.67 -4.86 19.84
N LEU A 350 6.42 -3.88 20.39
CA LEU A 350 7.37 -3.08 19.61
C LEU A 350 8.49 -3.94 19.00
N VAL A 351 9.04 -4.88 19.78
CA VAL A 351 10.08 -5.81 19.32
C VAL A 351 9.58 -6.66 18.16
N ALA A 352 8.33 -7.14 18.22
CA ALA A 352 7.71 -7.86 17.11
C ALA A 352 7.67 -7.01 15.83
N LEU A 353 7.25 -5.74 15.92
CA LEU A 353 7.25 -4.86 14.74
C LEU A 353 8.66 -4.51 14.25
N CYS A 354 9.63 -4.39 15.15
CA CYS A 354 11.03 -4.16 14.79
C CYS A 354 11.67 -5.39 14.12
N ASP A 355 11.11 -6.58 14.27
CA ASP A 355 11.52 -7.78 13.52
C ASP A 355 10.77 -7.86 12.18
N ASP A 356 11.16 -7.03 11.22
CA ASP A 356 10.65 -7.07 9.84
C ASP A 356 9.13 -6.93 9.74
N LEU A 357 8.57 -5.96 10.47
CA LEU A 357 7.14 -5.63 10.52
C LEU A 357 6.28 -6.87 10.83
N ASN A 358 6.65 -7.65 11.85
CA ASN A 358 5.91 -8.85 12.25
C ASN A 358 4.60 -8.50 12.98
N THR A 359 3.67 -7.92 12.22
CA THR A 359 2.32 -7.59 12.68
C THR A 359 1.51 -8.81 13.13
N PRO A 360 1.66 -10.03 12.59
CA PRO A 360 1.00 -11.21 13.16
C PRO A 360 1.43 -11.47 14.60
N LYS A 361 2.74 -11.41 14.89
CA LYS A 361 3.26 -11.59 16.25
C LYS A 361 2.81 -10.46 17.18
N PHE A 362 2.82 -9.22 16.70
CA PHE A 362 2.26 -8.08 17.43
C PHE A 362 0.80 -8.34 17.85
N PHE A 363 -0.04 -8.81 16.93
CA PHE A 363 -1.43 -9.14 17.24
C PHE A 363 -1.55 -10.36 18.16
N GLY A 364 -0.69 -11.37 18.02
CA GLY A 364 -0.65 -12.52 18.92
C GLY A 364 -0.50 -12.08 20.38
N ILE A 365 0.51 -11.25 20.67
CA ILE A 365 0.76 -10.69 21.99
C ILE A 365 -0.45 -9.87 22.48
N LEU A 366 -1.06 -9.06 21.61
CA LEU A 366 -2.25 -8.28 21.94
C LEU A 366 -3.44 -9.19 22.33
N PHE A 367 -3.70 -10.24 21.56
CA PHE A 367 -4.82 -11.17 21.79
C PHE A 367 -4.62 -12.00 23.06
N GLU A 368 -3.40 -12.49 23.32
CA GLU A 368 -3.03 -13.25 24.52
C GLU A 368 -3.25 -12.43 25.80
N ASN A 369 -3.05 -11.12 25.73
CA ASN A 369 -3.15 -10.22 26.89
C ASN A 369 -4.51 -9.53 27.06
N LEU A 370 -5.54 -9.85 26.25
CA LEU A 370 -6.82 -9.12 26.31
C LEU A 370 -7.50 -9.12 27.69
N ASN A 371 -7.33 -10.18 28.49
CA ASN A 371 -7.92 -10.22 29.83
C ASN A 371 -7.20 -9.26 30.78
N ASN A 372 -5.86 -9.27 30.79
CA ASN A 372 -5.04 -8.35 31.57
C ASN A 372 -5.37 -6.88 31.21
N ILE A 373 -5.53 -6.61 29.91
CA ILE A 373 -5.86 -5.28 29.39
C ILE A 373 -7.27 -4.82 29.83
N LYS A 374 -8.24 -5.73 29.95
CA LYS A 374 -9.58 -5.36 30.43
C LYS A 374 -9.59 -4.94 31.90
N GLU A 375 -8.70 -5.53 32.70
CA GLU A 375 -8.61 -5.27 34.13
C GLU A 375 -7.81 -4.00 34.43
N ASP A 376 -6.78 -3.70 33.63
CA ASP A 376 -5.96 -2.49 33.74
C ASP A 376 -6.36 -1.40 32.72
N LYS A 377 -7.08 -0.39 33.20
CA LYS A 377 -7.56 0.72 32.36
C LYS A 377 -6.44 1.60 31.80
N ASP A 378 -5.35 1.80 32.54
CA ASP A 378 -4.25 2.65 32.06
C ASP A 378 -3.48 1.93 30.96
N LEU A 379 -3.23 0.63 31.14
CA LEU A 379 -2.67 -0.23 30.09
C LEU A 379 -3.56 -0.24 28.84
N ALA A 380 -4.89 -0.34 29.01
CA ALA A 380 -5.82 -0.29 27.89
C ALA A 380 -5.75 1.01 27.10
N VAL A 381 -5.60 2.16 27.77
CA VAL A 381 -5.39 3.46 27.11
C VAL A 381 -4.06 3.45 26.34
N PHE A 382 -2.97 2.99 26.95
CA PHE A 382 -1.67 2.97 26.29
C PHE A 382 -1.66 2.06 25.07
N ILE A 383 -2.21 0.85 25.17
CA ILE A 383 -2.29 -0.09 24.04
C ILE A 383 -3.18 0.46 22.93
N LYS A 384 -4.35 1.04 23.26
CA LYS A 384 -5.22 1.66 22.26
C LYS A 384 -4.49 2.75 21.47
N ASN A 385 -3.78 3.63 22.17
CA ASN A 385 -2.99 4.70 21.55
C ASN A 385 -1.81 4.13 20.74
N PHE A 386 -1.12 3.11 21.28
CA PHE A 386 0.02 2.47 20.63
C PHE A 386 -0.36 1.77 19.32
N VAL A 387 -1.47 1.01 19.33
CA VAL A 387 -2.01 0.35 18.13
C VAL A 387 -2.41 1.39 17.08
N ASN A 388 -3.05 2.49 17.47
CA ASN A 388 -3.38 3.56 16.53
C ASN A 388 -2.12 4.23 15.95
N VAL A 389 -1.15 4.60 16.80
CA VAL A 389 0.06 5.30 16.38
C VAL A 389 0.89 4.46 15.42
N LEU A 390 1.18 3.19 15.76
CA LEU A 390 2.04 2.32 14.95
C LEU A 390 1.30 1.66 13.79
N LEU A 391 0.10 1.13 14.04
CA LEU A 391 -0.62 0.35 13.06
C LEU A 391 -1.68 1.14 12.32
N GLY A 392 -1.91 2.42 12.63
CA GLY A 392 -3.01 3.21 12.03
C GLY A 392 -4.38 2.58 12.24
N LEU A 393 -4.52 1.67 13.20
CA LEU A 393 -5.75 0.93 13.43
C LEU A 393 -6.50 1.57 14.59
N THR A 394 -7.67 2.13 14.32
CA THR A 394 -8.53 2.63 15.39
C THR A 394 -9.20 1.44 16.06
N LEU A 395 -9.33 1.45 17.39
CA LEU A 395 -10.06 0.41 18.14
C LEU A 395 -11.32 1.02 18.73
N GLU A 396 -12.07 1.66 17.85
CA GLU A 396 -13.30 2.37 18.19
C GLU A 396 -14.49 1.62 17.61
N SER A 397 -15.62 1.70 18.31
CA SER A 397 -16.87 1.20 17.74
C SER A 397 -17.17 2.04 16.52
N VAL A 398 -17.16 1.40 15.35
CA VAL A 398 -17.83 1.93 14.19
C VAL A 398 -19.30 1.94 14.57
N LYS A 399 -19.80 3.07 15.02
CA LYS A 399 -21.25 3.27 15.05
C LYS A 399 -21.65 3.32 13.58
N LYS A 400 -21.94 2.15 12.99
CA LYS A 400 -23.08 2.14 12.07
C LYS A 400 -24.22 2.58 12.97
N GLU A 401 -24.61 3.84 12.87
CA GLU A 401 -25.99 4.19 13.21
C GLU A 401 -26.82 3.26 12.36
N ILE A 402 -27.24 2.17 12.98
CA ILE A 402 -28.25 1.32 12.41
C ILE A 402 -29.47 2.24 12.40
N ALA A 403 -29.77 2.82 11.25
CA ALA A 403 -30.98 3.60 11.06
C ALA A 403 -32.15 2.65 11.32
N LEU A 404 -32.70 2.71 12.52
CA LEU A 404 -33.86 1.92 12.88
C LEU A 404 -35.02 2.50 12.07
N THR A 405 -35.55 1.73 11.13
CA THR A 405 -36.81 2.10 10.51
C THR A 405 -37.91 2.05 11.59
N PRO A 406 -39.02 2.80 11.45
CA PRO A 406 -40.14 2.72 12.39
C PRO A 406 -40.65 1.29 12.62
N GLU A 407 -40.53 0.43 11.59
CA GLU A 407 -40.86 -0.99 11.66
C GLU A 407 -39.95 -1.74 12.64
N ILE A 408 -38.63 -1.56 12.55
CA ILE A 408 -37.66 -2.20 13.44
C ILE A 408 -37.83 -1.67 14.87
N GLU A 409 -38.04 -0.37 15.05
CA GLU A 409 -38.31 0.20 16.38
C GLU A 409 -39.56 -0.40 17.01
N ASN A 410 -40.61 -0.63 16.23
CA ASN A 410 -41.83 -1.25 16.73
C ASN A 410 -41.61 -2.72 17.12
N LEU A 411 -40.89 -3.49 16.30
CA LEU A 411 -40.53 -4.87 16.63
C LEU A 411 -39.70 -4.96 17.91
N ILE A 412 -38.76 -4.04 18.13
CA ILE A 412 -37.98 -3.98 19.38
C ILE A 412 -38.90 -3.73 20.58
N LYS A 413 -39.82 -2.76 20.50
CA LYS A 413 -40.79 -2.45 21.57
C LYS A 413 -41.73 -3.61 21.86
N GLU A 414 -42.28 -4.25 20.83
CA GLU A 414 -43.14 -5.44 20.99
C GLU A 414 -42.37 -6.59 21.66
N ARG A 415 -41.11 -6.78 21.30
CA ARG A 415 -40.25 -7.78 21.92
C ARG A 415 -39.97 -7.47 23.39
N GLU A 416 -39.73 -6.22 23.75
CA GLU A 416 -39.55 -5.80 25.15
C GLU A 416 -40.81 -6.02 25.97
N GLN A 417 -41.99 -5.71 25.43
CA GLN A 417 -43.28 -6.01 26.06
C GLN A 417 -43.46 -7.51 26.24
N ALA A 418 -43.20 -8.32 25.21
CA ALA A 418 -43.27 -9.78 25.31
C ALA A 418 -42.38 -10.32 26.44
N ARG A 419 -41.16 -9.79 26.59
CA ARG A 419 -40.26 -10.15 27.70
C ARG A 419 -40.79 -9.70 29.06
N ALA A 420 -41.34 -8.49 29.15
CA ALA A 420 -41.93 -7.96 30.38
C ALA A 420 -43.12 -8.82 30.86
N PHE A 421 -43.92 -9.34 29.93
CA PHE A 421 -45.00 -10.29 30.19
C PHE A 421 -44.55 -11.75 30.25
N LYS A 422 -43.24 -12.04 30.19
CA LYS A 422 -42.65 -13.39 30.18
C LYS A 422 -43.17 -14.30 29.04
N ASN A 423 -43.65 -13.71 27.94
CA ASN A 423 -44.01 -14.42 26.72
C ASN A 423 -42.76 -14.67 25.88
N TRP A 424 -42.02 -15.73 26.23
CA TRP A 424 -40.75 -16.09 25.59
C TRP A 424 -40.92 -16.53 24.14
N GLU A 425 -42.00 -17.24 23.81
CA GLU A 425 -42.30 -17.70 22.45
C GLU A 425 -42.44 -16.51 21.48
N LEU A 426 -43.21 -15.49 21.88
CA LEU A 426 -43.35 -14.26 21.09
C LEU A 426 -42.02 -13.49 21.01
N SER A 427 -41.26 -13.43 22.11
CA SER A 427 -39.95 -12.76 22.13
C SER A 427 -38.96 -13.41 21.16
N ASP A 428 -38.91 -14.74 21.11
CA ASP A 428 -38.03 -15.49 20.22
C ASP A 428 -38.48 -15.39 18.75
N LYS A 429 -39.79 -15.39 18.51
CA LYS A 429 -40.35 -15.16 17.17
C LYS A 429 -39.93 -13.78 16.62
N ILE A 430 -40.03 -12.74 17.44
CA ILE A 430 -39.62 -11.38 17.04
C ILE A 430 -38.10 -11.29 16.89
N ARG A 431 -37.31 -11.95 17.76
CA ARG A 431 -35.85 -12.03 17.60
C ARG A 431 -35.47 -12.66 16.24
N ALA A 432 -36.13 -13.74 15.84
CA ALA A 432 -35.90 -14.36 14.54
C ALA A 432 -36.32 -13.46 13.37
N GLN A 433 -37.39 -12.67 13.51
CA GLN A 433 -37.82 -11.70 12.51
C GLN A 433 -36.81 -10.57 12.35
N LEU A 434 -36.33 -9.99 13.45
CA LEU A 434 -35.28 -8.98 13.44
C LEU A 434 -34.01 -9.53 12.77
N LEU A 435 -33.62 -10.77 13.07
CA LEU A 435 -32.47 -11.42 12.45
C LEU A 435 -32.64 -11.58 10.92
N LYS A 436 -33.83 -11.97 10.46
CA LYS A 436 -34.16 -12.04 9.01
C LYS A 436 -34.07 -10.67 8.32
N LEU A 437 -34.37 -9.60 9.04
CA LEU A 437 -34.25 -8.22 8.56
C LEU A 437 -32.81 -7.68 8.66
N GLY A 438 -31.85 -8.49 9.14
CA GLY A 438 -30.44 -8.11 9.28
C GLY A 438 -30.07 -7.47 10.62
N TYR A 439 -30.93 -7.57 11.63
CA TYR A 439 -30.75 -6.96 12.96
C TYR A 439 -30.56 -8.04 14.02
N GLU A 440 -29.41 -8.04 14.69
CA GLU A 440 -29.18 -8.88 15.87
C GLU A 440 -29.49 -8.09 17.15
N VAL A 441 -30.28 -8.70 18.06
CA VAL A 441 -30.64 -8.08 19.35
C VAL A 441 -29.87 -8.71 20.50
N GLN A 442 -29.11 -7.88 21.22
CA GLN A 442 -28.39 -8.27 22.45
C GLN A 442 -29.09 -7.72 23.68
N ASP A 443 -29.37 -8.60 24.64
CA ASP A 443 -30.02 -8.23 25.90
C ASP A 443 -28.97 -7.85 26.94
N LYS A 444 -29.00 -6.60 27.43
CA LYS A 444 -28.18 -6.18 28.57
C LYS A 444 -29.05 -6.13 29.83
N LYS A 445 -28.55 -6.65 30.95
CA LYS A 445 -29.10 -6.30 32.26
C LYS A 445 -28.81 -4.83 32.51
N LEU A 446 -29.85 -4.00 32.61
CA LEU A 446 -29.73 -2.68 33.21
C LEU A 446 -29.34 -2.92 34.68
N LYS A 447 -28.17 -2.42 35.08
CA LYS A 447 -27.74 -2.38 36.48
C LYS A 447 -28.45 -1.26 37.20
#